data_AF-A0A7X1GXV2-F1
#
_entry.id   AF-A0A7X1GXV2-F1
#
_cell.length_a   1.000
_cell.length_b   1.000
_cell.length_c   1.000
_cell.angle_alpha   90.00
_cell.angle_beta   90.00
_cell.angle_gamma   90.00
#
_symmetry.space_group_name_H-M   'P 1'
#
loop_
_entity.id
_entity.type
_entity.pdbx_description
1 polymer ?
#
loop_
_entity_poly.entity_id
_entity_poly.type
_entity_poly.pdbx_seq_one_letter_code
_entity_poly.pdbx_strand_id
1 'polypeptide(L)'
;MSGHDPLGLARQLPDRYRIQETSSGRVIQCTDAPNLKVSVNRDLSISASAARKAAPGTIFLDGVARCEPFMDHEKQIYNLDHHEGCVRSFTLAACEQALVLSMKGLDLREREWNILANEPDLDTVLAIWILLNHRRIQNREFTNRQRLLTLVRLEGTIDALGLELKELSGLPPELSAAMQRLIDHLRREEIRLKKDGLWDDIGFLDYTADLLHRIDRMIYRPSDFSDFQEVKELARADINGKRIVIAVEADMGIYEIEPLLKNIYGDRLGWVILKRGQNTYTLRQMDIFMPVTLERVYDRLNFIDGAVRYRDQQNQWGGSVEIGGSPRESGTRLTPAEIVNACRDAVQDTGFIRQMVRFLGTAGLVALITAVALAGRYVWPPTDWPAGLQRGHIMAEPVFGMHLGFLLATMVALLSVAFRRPWQFGLAWPVGKVWWAFLPLAALGGLVGNSIPLPLTPEIKPLWGLLLLGLLLVPLTFELLFRSLVHGLLAQSARIGRPKSRLFLSWPLVGAALLFAGYPLWQNPSGVSLANLLAHPLTYLQPVLGAFVLGLVLGVVRERSQSIIPPIIFHIIAAGTALAAANFAF
;
A
#
# COMPACT_ATOMS: atom_id res chain seq x y z
N MET A 1 16.96 -16.28 -45.24
CA MET A 1 16.77 -17.69 -45.61
C MET A 1 15.86 -18.31 -44.55
N SER A 2 14.58 -18.42 -44.87
CA SER A 2 13.53 -18.94 -44.00
C SER A 2 13.47 -20.46 -44.13
N GLY A 3 13.93 -21.17 -43.10
CA GLY A 3 13.75 -22.61 -42.99
C GLY A 3 12.31 -22.94 -42.60
N HIS A 4 11.58 -23.54 -43.53
CA HIS A 4 10.31 -24.23 -43.25
C HIS A 4 10.59 -25.44 -42.36
N ASP A 5 10.03 -25.48 -41.15
CA ASP A 5 10.00 -26.67 -40.29
C ASP A 5 8.86 -27.60 -40.75
N PRO A 6 9.15 -28.77 -41.37
CA PRO A 6 8.15 -29.64 -41.95
C PRO A 6 7.50 -30.60 -40.94
N LEU A 7 7.86 -30.55 -39.64
CA LEU A 7 7.45 -31.53 -38.63
C LEU A 7 6.60 -30.96 -37.48
N GLY A 8 6.29 -29.66 -37.47
CA GLY A 8 5.44 -29.07 -36.44
C GLY A 8 6.01 -29.19 -35.00
N LEU A 9 7.34 -29.29 -34.87
CA LEU A 9 8.04 -29.43 -33.58
C LEU A 9 8.31 -28.08 -32.88
N ALA A 10 7.87 -26.97 -33.48
CA ALA A 10 8.11 -25.61 -32.98
C ALA A 10 6.93 -24.99 -32.19
N ARG A 11 6.33 -25.72 -31.25
CA ARG A 11 5.72 -25.06 -30.08
C ARG A 11 6.60 -25.35 -28.87
N GLN A 12 7.61 -24.50 -28.68
CA GLN A 12 8.43 -24.49 -27.47
C GLN A 12 7.51 -24.36 -26.25
N LEU A 13 7.78 -25.12 -25.18
CA LEU A 13 7.10 -24.95 -23.90
C LEU A 13 7.26 -23.50 -23.43
N PRO A 14 6.26 -22.92 -22.73
CA PRO A 14 6.36 -21.55 -22.24
C PRO A 14 7.52 -21.40 -21.26
N ASP A 15 8.16 -20.24 -21.28
CA ASP A 15 9.19 -19.87 -20.31
C ASP A 15 8.54 -19.37 -19.00
N ARG A 16 8.41 -20.30 -18.04
CA ARG A 16 7.67 -20.09 -16.78
C ARG A 16 8.56 -19.79 -15.58
N TYR A 17 9.83 -20.19 -15.58
CA TYR A 17 10.74 -20.02 -14.44
C TYR A 17 11.61 -18.79 -14.66
N ARG A 18 11.33 -17.72 -13.92
CA ARG A 18 12.04 -16.45 -14.06
C ARG A 18 12.76 -16.11 -12.77
N ILE A 19 13.99 -15.60 -12.91
CA ILE A 19 14.74 -15.05 -11.79
C ILE A 19 14.32 -13.58 -11.61
N GLN A 20 13.84 -13.25 -10.43
CA GLN A 20 13.42 -11.90 -10.07
C GLN A 20 14.27 -11.35 -8.93
N GLU A 21 14.56 -10.06 -8.98
CA GLU A 21 15.16 -9.34 -7.86
C GLU A 21 14.07 -8.93 -6.86
N THR A 22 14.26 -9.30 -5.60
CA THR A 22 13.38 -8.91 -4.49
C THR A 22 14.19 -8.17 -3.43
N SER A 23 13.49 -7.53 -2.49
CA SER A 23 14.15 -6.87 -1.35
C SER A 23 15.00 -7.81 -0.48
N SER A 24 14.73 -9.12 -0.55
CA SER A 24 15.47 -10.18 0.16
C SER A 24 16.52 -10.89 -0.68
N GLY A 25 16.71 -10.51 -1.96
CA GLY A 25 17.67 -11.12 -2.88
C GLY A 25 17.04 -11.64 -4.19
N ARG A 26 17.84 -12.33 -5.00
CA ARG A 26 17.38 -12.99 -6.24
C ARG A 26 16.63 -14.28 -5.90
N VAL A 27 15.47 -14.49 -6.51
CA VAL A 27 14.65 -15.70 -6.32
C VAL A 27 14.14 -16.22 -7.66
N ILE A 28 13.91 -17.54 -7.77
CA ILE A 28 13.17 -18.12 -8.89
C ILE A 28 11.68 -18.08 -8.54
N GLN A 29 10.87 -17.64 -9.50
CA GLN A 29 9.41 -17.71 -9.43
C GLN A 29 8.84 -18.34 -10.69
N CYS A 30 7.82 -19.17 -10.51
CA CYS A 30 7.05 -19.77 -11.59
C CYS A 30 5.84 -18.90 -11.93
N THR A 31 5.57 -18.64 -13.20
CA THR A 31 4.35 -17.91 -13.62
C THR A 31 3.06 -18.61 -13.20
N ASP A 32 3.06 -19.94 -13.11
CA ASP A 32 1.92 -20.74 -12.66
C ASP A 32 1.81 -20.83 -11.13
N ALA A 33 2.84 -20.39 -10.39
CA ALA A 33 2.86 -20.37 -8.92
C ALA A 33 3.61 -19.13 -8.41
N PRO A 34 3.12 -17.90 -8.70
CA PRO A 34 3.84 -16.64 -8.44
C PRO A 34 3.94 -16.29 -6.97
N ASN A 35 3.25 -17.01 -6.09
CA ASN A 35 3.31 -16.89 -4.65
C ASN A 35 4.38 -17.78 -4.00
N LEU A 36 5.05 -18.64 -4.78
CA LEU A 36 6.19 -19.45 -4.33
C LEU A 36 7.48 -18.78 -4.77
N LYS A 37 8.36 -18.50 -3.82
CA LYS A 37 9.69 -17.91 -4.04
C LYS A 37 10.75 -18.93 -3.67
N VAL A 38 11.58 -19.29 -4.63
CA VAL A 38 12.65 -20.27 -4.41
C VAL A 38 13.97 -19.53 -4.29
N SER A 39 14.67 -19.76 -3.19
CA SER A 39 16.03 -19.28 -2.96
C SER A 39 16.96 -20.47 -2.85
N VAL A 40 18.02 -20.48 -3.66
CA VAL A 40 19.07 -21.49 -3.60
C VAL A 40 20.38 -20.77 -3.28
N ASN A 41 20.92 -21.02 -2.09
CA ASN A 41 22.12 -20.34 -1.62
C ASN A 41 23.05 -21.31 -0.89
N ARG A 42 24.27 -21.47 -1.41
CA ARG A 42 25.24 -22.46 -0.93
C ARG A 42 25.56 -22.35 0.56
N ASP A 43 25.67 -21.13 1.07
CA ASP A 43 26.05 -20.89 2.47
C ASP A 43 24.85 -20.95 3.43
N LEU A 44 23.67 -21.29 2.93
CA LEU A 44 22.46 -21.31 3.74
C LEU A 44 22.42 -22.53 4.65
N SER A 45 22.65 -22.30 5.94
CA SER A 45 22.43 -23.30 6.98
C SER A 45 21.75 -22.68 8.19
N ILE A 46 20.63 -23.25 8.59
CA ILE A 46 19.73 -22.72 9.62
C ILE A 46 19.72 -23.69 10.81
N SER A 47 19.80 -23.17 12.03
CA SER A 47 19.72 -24.01 13.23
C SER A 47 18.30 -24.54 13.46
N ALA A 48 18.16 -25.70 14.12
CA ALA A 48 16.87 -26.27 14.51
C ALA A 48 15.90 -25.25 15.15
N SER A 49 16.41 -24.45 16.10
CA SER A 49 15.61 -23.45 16.81
C SER A 49 15.14 -22.33 15.89
N ALA A 50 16.00 -21.89 14.96
CA ALA A 50 15.65 -20.86 13.98
C ALA A 50 14.64 -21.37 12.95
N ALA A 51 14.80 -22.60 12.45
CA ALA A 51 13.87 -23.22 11.50
C ALA A 51 12.45 -23.32 12.08
N ARG A 52 12.30 -23.76 13.33
CA ARG A 52 10.99 -23.86 14.03
C ARG A 52 10.36 -22.51 14.40
N LYS A 53 11.14 -21.43 14.33
CA LYS A 53 10.70 -20.04 14.57
C LYS A 53 10.64 -19.22 13.28
N ALA A 54 10.81 -19.86 12.12
CA ALA A 54 10.76 -19.18 10.84
C ALA A 54 9.39 -18.55 10.60
N ALA A 55 9.34 -17.64 9.62
CA ALA A 55 8.08 -17.04 9.22
C ALA A 55 7.12 -18.11 8.67
N PRO A 56 5.81 -18.00 8.93
CA PRO A 56 4.81 -18.86 8.30
C PRO A 56 4.95 -18.90 6.78
N GLY A 57 4.74 -20.08 6.17
CA GLY A 57 4.94 -20.28 4.74
C GLY A 57 6.40 -20.53 4.36
N THR A 58 7.20 -21.18 5.22
CA THR A 58 8.59 -21.51 4.90
C THR A 58 8.74 -23.02 4.70
N ILE A 59 9.39 -23.41 3.61
CA ILE A 59 9.74 -24.79 3.29
C ILE A 59 11.27 -24.87 3.19
N PHE A 60 11.89 -25.65 4.07
CA PHE A 60 13.30 -26.00 3.97
C PHE A 60 13.42 -27.28 3.18
N LEU A 61 14.33 -27.29 2.21
CA LEU A 61 14.68 -28.47 1.43
C LEU A 61 16.08 -28.91 1.82
N ASP A 62 16.21 -30.22 1.98
CA ASP A 62 17.46 -30.97 1.95
C ASP A 62 18.68 -30.31 2.61
N GLY A 63 18.94 -30.64 3.88
CA GLY A 63 20.12 -30.17 4.61
C GLY A 63 20.16 -28.68 5.01
N VAL A 64 19.24 -27.83 4.53
CA VAL A 64 19.20 -26.40 4.92
C VAL A 64 18.94 -26.22 6.41
N ALA A 65 17.98 -26.94 6.97
CA ALA A 65 17.65 -26.88 8.39
C ALA A 65 18.37 -28.01 9.13
N ARG A 66 19.22 -27.65 10.11
CA ARG A 66 19.97 -28.61 10.93
C ARG A 66 19.09 -29.24 12.01
N CYS A 67 18.10 -30.02 11.59
CA CYS A 67 17.23 -30.84 12.43
C CYS A 67 16.50 -31.90 11.61
N GLU A 68 15.85 -32.83 12.30
CA GLU A 68 15.00 -33.85 11.69
C GLU A 68 13.87 -33.24 10.84
N PRO A 69 13.37 -33.98 9.82
CA PRO A 69 12.21 -33.55 9.06
C PRO A 69 10.99 -33.35 9.97
N PHE A 70 10.21 -32.31 9.71
CA PHE A 70 9.02 -32.01 10.49
C PHE A 70 7.96 -31.28 9.67
N MET A 71 6.71 -31.39 10.15
CA MET A 71 5.59 -30.61 9.65
C MET A 71 4.90 -29.85 10.78
N ASP A 72 5.02 -28.52 10.77
CA ASP A 72 4.24 -27.64 11.64
C ASP A 72 3.03 -27.11 10.85
N HIS A 73 1.89 -27.79 10.96
CA HIS A 73 0.66 -27.39 10.26
C HIS A 73 0.03 -26.12 10.84
N GLU A 74 0.28 -25.78 12.11
CA GLU A 74 -0.27 -24.56 12.71
C GLU A 74 0.44 -23.33 12.17
N LYS A 75 1.77 -23.36 12.14
CA LYS A 75 2.60 -22.26 11.60
C LYS A 75 2.81 -22.35 10.11
N GLN A 76 2.54 -23.50 9.49
CA GLN A 76 2.77 -23.79 8.07
C GLN A 76 4.26 -23.65 7.73
N ILE A 77 5.07 -24.41 8.48
CA ILE A 77 6.53 -24.50 8.30
C ILE A 77 6.87 -25.97 8.10
N TYR A 78 7.59 -26.28 7.03
CA TYR A 78 7.92 -27.64 6.65
C TYR A 78 9.42 -27.80 6.46
N ASN A 79 9.99 -28.87 7.00
CA ASN A 79 11.37 -29.28 6.75
C ASN A 79 11.35 -30.61 6.00
N LEU A 80 11.71 -30.57 4.71
CA LEU A 80 11.81 -31.74 3.84
C LEU A 80 13.27 -32.16 3.75
N ASP A 81 13.79 -32.63 4.87
CA ASP A 81 15.16 -33.12 4.99
C ASP A 81 15.17 -34.63 5.15
N HIS A 82 16.29 -35.25 4.79
CA HIS A 82 16.55 -36.66 5.02
C HIS A 82 18.01 -36.95 5.44
N HIS A 83 18.80 -35.90 5.68
CA HIS A 83 20.19 -35.98 6.10
C HIS A 83 20.38 -35.85 7.62
N GLU A 84 19.79 -34.82 8.23
CA GLU A 84 20.00 -34.49 9.64
C GLU A 84 18.89 -35.07 10.53
N GLY A 85 19.25 -35.60 11.70
CA GLY A 85 18.26 -36.03 12.71
C GLY A 85 17.38 -37.22 12.31
N CYS A 86 17.65 -37.89 11.19
CA CYS A 86 16.93 -39.09 10.74
C CYS A 86 17.87 -40.16 10.20
N VAL A 87 17.35 -41.38 10.03
CA VAL A 87 18.09 -42.48 9.41
C VAL A 87 17.84 -42.44 7.91
N ARG A 88 18.80 -41.89 7.14
CA ARG A 88 18.71 -41.67 5.69
C ARG A 88 18.12 -42.87 4.93
N SER A 89 18.54 -44.09 5.27
CA SER A 89 18.09 -45.30 4.58
C SER A 89 16.62 -45.69 4.79
N PHE A 90 15.92 -45.06 5.73
CA PHE A 90 14.49 -45.32 6.00
C PHE A 90 13.63 -44.05 5.86
N THR A 91 14.25 -42.91 5.56
CA THR A 91 13.57 -41.64 5.34
C THR A 91 13.52 -41.36 3.84
N LEU A 92 12.34 -41.01 3.34
CA LEU A 92 12.17 -40.63 1.93
C LEU A 92 13.04 -39.42 1.60
N ALA A 93 13.62 -39.38 0.40
CA ALA A 93 14.36 -38.20 -0.07
C ALA A 93 13.44 -36.97 -0.22
N ALA A 94 14.02 -35.76 -0.35
CA ALA A 94 13.24 -34.53 -0.34
C ALA A 94 12.23 -34.47 -1.51
N CYS A 95 12.57 -34.97 -2.71
CA CYS A 95 11.64 -35.01 -3.84
C CYS A 95 10.43 -35.92 -3.59
N GLU A 96 10.64 -37.06 -2.93
CA GLU A 96 9.57 -37.97 -2.54
C GLU A 96 8.68 -37.35 -1.45
N GLN A 97 9.28 -36.68 -0.45
CA GLN A 97 8.53 -35.96 0.57
C GLN A 97 7.67 -34.84 -0.04
N ALA A 98 8.23 -34.03 -0.95
CA ALA A 98 7.49 -32.98 -1.66
C ALA A 98 6.34 -33.55 -2.49
N LEU A 99 6.56 -34.67 -3.17
CA LEU A 99 5.53 -35.36 -3.95
C LEU A 99 4.38 -35.85 -3.06
N VAL A 100 4.71 -36.47 -1.91
CA VAL A 100 3.71 -36.93 -0.95
C VAL A 100 2.87 -35.77 -0.44
N LEU A 101 3.49 -34.65 -0.05
CA LEU A 101 2.77 -33.46 0.41
C LEU A 101 1.84 -32.89 -0.66
N SER A 102 2.34 -32.75 -1.89
CA SER A 102 1.54 -32.27 -3.01
C SER A 102 0.36 -33.20 -3.28
N MET A 103 0.58 -34.51 -3.31
CA MET A 103 -0.47 -35.50 -3.61
C MET A 103 -1.47 -35.71 -2.47
N LYS A 104 -1.08 -35.46 -1.22
CA LYS A 104 -1.96 -35.48 -0.04
C LYS A 104 -2.82 -34.21 0.08
N GLY A 105 -2.60 -33.22 -0.79
CA GLY A 105 -3.46 -32.06 -0.94
C GLY A 105 -3.00 -30.82 -0.20
N LEU A 106 -1.69 -30.66 0.04
CA LEU A 106 -1.15 -29.38 0.51
C LEU A 106 -1.50 -28.27 -0.50
N ASP A 107 -2.33 -27.31 -0.09
CA ASP A 107 -2.71 -26.17 -0.93
C ASP A 107 -1.70 -25.04 -0.76
N LEU A 108 -0.76 -24.96 -1.70
CA LEU A 108 0.26 -23.92 -1.68
C LEU A 108 -0.27 -22.56 -2.15
N ARG A 109 -1.54 -22.40 -2.53
CA ARG A 109 -2.12 -21.11 -2.98
C ARG A 109 -2.51 -20.19 -1.81
N GLU A 110 -2.72 -20.73 -0.62
CA GLU A 110 -3.30 -20.02 0.52
C GLU A 110 -2.44 -18.90 1.11
N ARG A 111 -1.14 -18.85 0.78
CA ARG A 111 -0.20 -17.84 1.27
C ARG A 111 0.99 -17.66 0.35
N GLU A 112 1.86 -16.70 0.69
CA GLU A 112 3.19 -16.64 0.11
C GLU A 112 4.08 -17.72 0.75
N TRP A 113 4.89 -18.37 -0.07
CA TRP A 113 5.80 -19.43 0.36
C TRP A 113 7.24 -19.08 0.00
N ASN A 114 8.14 -19.28 0.96
CA ASN A 114 9.59 -19.22 0.75
C ASN A 114 10.13 -20.65 0.79
N ILE A 115 10.66 -21.11 -0.34
CA ILE A 115 11.32 -22.41 -0.48
C ILE A 115 12.82 -22.15 -0.45
N LEU A 116 13.50 -22.76 0.51
CA LEU A 116 14.91 -22.54 0.79
C LEU A 116 15.68 -23.83 0.55
N ALA A 117 16.71 -23.74 -0.29
CA ALA A 117 17.65 -24.82 -0.59
C ALA A 117 19.10 -24.29 -0.51
N ASN A 118 20.05 -25.17 -0.26
CA ASN A 118 21.48 -24.85 -0.24
C ASN A 118 22.26 -25.49 -1.40
N GLU A 119 21.92 -26.71 -1.80
CA GLU A 119 22.53 -27.41 -2.93
C GLU A 119 21.48 -27.76 -4.01
N PRO A 120 21.74 -27.49 -5.30
CA PRO A 120 20.81 -27.80 -6.37
C PRO A 120 21.09 -29.17 -6.99
N ASP A 121 21.18 -30.22 -6.18
CA ASP A 121 21.21 -31.58 -6.71
C ASP A 121 19.86 -31.99 -7.31
N LEU A 122 19.81 -33.18 -7.94
CA LEU A 122 18.61 -33.60 -8.63
C LEU A 122 17.43 -33.86 -7.68
N ASP A 123 17.66 -34.37 -6.47
CA ASP A 123 16.61 -34.56 -5.45
C ASP A 123 15.98 -33.22 -5.07
N THR A 124 16.81 -32.25 -4.69
CA THR A 124 16.37 -30.90 -4.32
C THR A 124 15.65 -30.19 -5.47
N VAL A 125 16.19 -30.25 -6.69
CA VAL A 125 15.58 -29.58 -7.84
C VAL A 125 14.28 -30.25 -8.27
N LEU A 126 14.15 -31.59 -8.14
CA LEU A 126 12.86 -32.28 -8.33
C LEU A 126 11.85 -31.87 -7.26
N ALA A 127 12.25 -31.76 -5.99
CA ALA A 127 11.40 -31.23 -4.92
C ALA A 127 10.89 -29.82 -5.27
N ILE A 128 11.77 -28.92 -5.68
CA ILE A 128 11.41 -27.56 -6.13
C ILE A 128 10.42 -27.63 -7.30
N TRP A 129 10.70 -28.45 -8.32
CA TRP A 129 9.83 -28.60 -9.49
C TRP A 129 8.43 -29.08 -9.09
N ILE A 130 8.34 -30.04 -8.18
CA ILE A 130 7.07 -30.58 -7.69
C ILE A 130 6.26 -29.50 -6.98
N LEU A 131 6.89 -28.74 -6.07
CA LEU A 131 6.22 -27.67 -5.33
C LEU A 131 5.73 -26.55 -6.27
N LEU A 132 6.55 -26.13 -7.23
CA LEU A 132 6.19 -25.12 -8.22
C LEU A 132 5.07 -25.59 -9.17
N ASN A 133 4.94 -26.89 -9.41
CA ASN A 133 3.93 -27.49 -10.29
C ASN A 133 2.79 -28.21 -9.54
N HIS A 134 2.65 -27.98 -8.23
CA HIS A 134 1.68 -28.69 -7.36
C HIS A 134 0.27 -28.76 -7.95
N ARG A 135 -0.24 -27.66 -8.53
CA ARG A 135 -1.56 -27.58 -9.19
C ARG A 135 -1.72 -28.57 -10.33
N ARG A 136 -0.71 -28.67 -11.20
CA ARG A 136 -0.72 -29.57 -12.36
C ARG A 136 -0.58 -31.02 -11.91
N ILE A 137 0.24 -31.30 -10.88
CA ILE A 137 0.45 -32.65 -10.33
C ILE A 137 -0.79 -33.16 -9.60
N GLN A 138 -1.51 -32.28 -8.89
CA GLN A 138 -2.76 -32.59 -8.21
C GLN A 138 -3.92 -32.85 -9.19
N ASN A 139 -3.83 -32.36 -10.44
CA ASN A 139 -4.81 -32.66 -11.47
C ASN A 139 -4.76 -34.15 -11.86
N ARG A 140 -5.91 -34.83 -11.76
CA ARG A 140 -6.03 -36.25 -12.11
C ARG A 140 -5.80 -36.54 -13.59
N GLU A 141 -6.00 -35.55 -14.46
CA GLU A 141 -5.80 -35.67 -15.91
C GLU A 141 -4.35 -35.41 -16.35
N PHE A 142 -3.42 -35.26 -15.40
CA PHE A 142 -2.02 -35.07 -15.72
C PHE A 142 -1.44 -36.27 -16.49
N THR A 143 -1.25 -36.09 -17.80
CA THR A 143 -0.98 -37.18 -18.75
C THR A 143 0.30 -37.95 -18.42
N ASN A 144 1.34 -37.28 -17.92
CA ASN A 144 2.64 -37.90 -17.61
C ASN A 144 2.83 -38.17 -16.11
N ARG A 145 1.73 -38.29 -15.35
CA ARG A 145 1.76 -38.57 -13.91
C ARG A 145 2.56 -39.81 -13.57
N GLN A 146 2.31 -40.92 -14.24
CA GLN A 146 3.03 -42.17 -13.95
C GLN A 146 4.54 -42.02 -14.16
N ARG A 147 4.95 -41.32 -15.22
CA ARG A 147 6.36 -41.05 -15.53
C ARG A 147 7.02 -40.21 -14.45
N LEU A 148 6.33 -39.18 -13.95
CA LEU A 148 6.79 -38.37 -12.82
C LEU A 148 6.97 -39.24 -11.57
N LEU A 149 5.95 -40.04 -11.21
CA LEU A 149 5.99 -40.90 -10.02
C LEU A 149 7.17 -41.87 -10.07
N THR A 150 7.42 -42.48 -11.24
CA THR A 150 8.50 -43.47 -11.40
C THR A 150 9.87 -42.82 -11.40
N LEU A 151 10.00 -41.62 -11.96
CA LEU A 151 11.25 -40.86 -11.93
C LEU A 151 11.60 -40.45 -10.49
N VAL A 152 10.65 -39.85 -9.78
CA VAL A 152 10.80 -39.41 -8.39
C VAL A 152 11.10 -40.60 -7.48
N ARG A 153 10.43 -41.74 -7.68
CA ARG A 153 10.69 -42.95 -6.90
C ARG A 153 12.10 -43.49 -7.11
N LEU A 154 12.59 -43.51 -8.36
CA LEU A 154 13.94 -43.99 -8.65
C LEU A 154 14.99 -43.04 -8.08
N GLU A 155 14.85 -41.73 -8.32
CA GLU A 155 15.79 -40.74 -7.82
C GLU A 155 15.83 -40.74 -6.29
N GLY A 156 14.67 -40.70 -5.61
CA GLY A 156 14.62 -40.73 -4.16
C GLY A 156 15.22 -42.00 -3.55
N THR A 157 15.09 -43.14 -4.24
CA THR A 157 15.77 -44.38 -3.81
C THR A 157 17.29 -44.27 -3.99
N ILE A 158 17.76 -43.71 -5.11
CA ILE A 158 19.18 -43.52 -5.38
C ILE A 158 19.78 -42.55 -4.37
N ASP A 159 19.08 -41.47 -4.05
CA ASP A 159 19.58 -40.47 -3.12
C ASP A 159 19.58 -41.00 -1.66
N ALA A 160 18.52 -41.68 -1.23
CA ALA A 160 18.45 -42.23 0.13
C ALA A 160 19.39 -43.44 0.34
N LEU A 161 19.52 -44.33 -0.66
CA LEU A 161 20.16 -45.65 -0.50
C LEU A 161 21.43 -45.85 -1.33
N GLY A 162 21.74 -44.93 -2.25
CA GLY A 162 22.81 -45.07 -3.22
C GLY A 162 22.43 -45.89 -4.45
N LEU A 163 23.30 -45.83 -5.48
CA LEU A 163 23.10 -46.52 -6.76
C LEU A 163 23.06 -48.05 -6.63
N GLU A 164 23.75 -48.61 -5.64
CA GLU A 164 23.86 -50.06 -5.39
C GLU A 164 22.51 -50.69 -5.02
N LEU A 165 21.61 -49.91 -4.42
CA LEU A 165 20.33 -50.39 -3.88
C LEU A 165 19.12 -49.88 -4.67
N LYS A 166 19.31 -49.37 -5.89
CA LYS A 166 18.23 -48.82 -6.73
C LYS A 166 17.15 -49.85 -7.11
N GLU A 167 17.43 -51.13 -6.99
CA GLU A 167 16.44 -52.22 -7.17
C GLU A 167 15.32 -52.16 -6.13
N LEU A 168 15.57 -51.57 -4.95
CA LEU A 168 14.57 -51.34 -3.89
C LEU A 168 13.53 -50.28 -4.28
N SER A 169 13.70 -49.61 -5.42
CA SER A 169 12.65 -48.76 -6.00
C SER A 169 11.42 -49.57 -6.41
N GLY A 170 11.57 -50.88 -6.63
CA GLY A 170 10.49 -51.80 -7.02
C GLY A 170 10.04 -51.65 -8.47
N LEU A 171 10.79 -50.90 -9.29
CA LEU A 171 10.47 -50.68 -10.70
C LEU A 171 10.92 -51.88 -11.56
N PRO A 172 10.14 -52.27 -12.59
CA PRO A 172 10.58 -53.25 -13.58
C PRO A 172 11.93 -52.85 -14.21
N PRO A 173 12.84 -53.80 -14.52
CA PRO A 173 14.18 -53.49 -15.02
C PRO A 173 14.21 -52.56 -16.24
N GLU A 174 13.29 -52.75 -17.19
CA GLU A 174 13.18 -51.91 -18.39
C GLU A 174 12.81 -50.46 -18.04
N LEU A 175 11.88 -50.28 -17.09
CA LEU A 175 11.44 -48.96 -16.63
C LEU A 175 12.54 -48.29 -15.78
N SER A 176 13.20 -49.06 -14.92
CA SER A 176 14.35 -48.58 -14.13
C SER A 176 15.47 -48.10 -15.05
N ALA A 177 15.84 -48.87 -16.08
CA ALA A 177 16.83 -48.47 -17.07
C ALA A 177 16.40 -47.24 -17.88
N ALA A 178 15.11 -47.13 -18.22
CA ALA A 178 14.58 -45.95 -18.90
C ALA A 178 14.66 -44.69 -18.01
N MET A 179 14.28 -44.78 -16.74
CA MET A 179 14.35 -43.66 -15.80
C MET A 179 15.80 -43.30 -15.44
N GLN A 180 16.70 -44.28 -15.31
CA GLN A 180 18.13 -44.04 -15.11
C GLN A 180 18.71 -43.19 -16.25
N ARG A 181 18.39 -43.51 -17.51
CA ARG A 181 18.85 -42.68 -18.65
C ARG A 181 18.37 -41.23 -18.58
N LEU A 182 17.19 -40.99 -17.99
CA LEU A 182 16.67 -39.64 -17.77
C LEU A 182 17.41 -38.93 -16.64
N ILE A 183 17.63 -39.61 -15.51
CA ILE A 183 18.43 -39.11 -14.38
C ILE A 183 19.83 -38.75 -14.88
N ASP A 184 20.50 -39.68 -15.57
CA ASP A 184 21.83 -39.47 -16.14
C ASP A 184 21.82 -38.24 -17.04
N HIS A 185 20.81 -38.09 -17.92
CA HIS A 185 20.66 -36.94 -18.81
C HIS A 185 20.55 -35.61 -18.07
N LEU A 186 19.75 -35.56 -17.00
CA LEU A 186 19.54 -34.37 -16.17
C LEU A 186 20.82 -34.00 -15.41
N ARG A 187 21.54 -35.01 -14.89
CA ARG A 187 22.76 -34.85 -14.09
C ARG A 187 24.04 -34.65 -14.89
N ARG A 188 24.03 -34.80 -16.23
CA ARG A 188 25.25 -34.65 -17.06
C ARG A 188 26.02 -33.36 -16.79
N GLU A 189 25.29 -32.26 -16.63
CA GLU A 189 25.89 -30.96 -16.38
C GLU A 189 26.47 -30.85 -14.97
N GLU A 190 25.74 -31.35 -13.96
CA GLU A 190 26.22 -31.45 -12.57
C GLU A 190 27.54 -32.23 -12.50
N ILE A 191 27.56 -33.43 -13.09
CA ILE A 191 28.71 -34.33 -13.10
C ILE A 191 29.90 -33.69 -13.80
N ARG A 192 29.67 -33.01 -14.93
CA ARG A 192 30.71 -32.26 -15.65
C ARG A 192 31.31 -31.17 -14.77
N LEU A 193 30.48 -30.31 -14.20
CA LEU A 193 30.92 -29.18 -13.38
C LEU A 193 31.65 -29.63 -12.12
N LYS A 194 31.19 -30.70 -11.45
CA LYS A 194 31.87 -31.32 -10.30
C LYS A 194 33.22 -31.91 -10.71
N LYS A 195 33.30 -32.61 -11.84
CA LYS A 195 34.55 -33.18 -12.36
C LYS A 195 35.57 -32.11 -12.74
N ASP A 196 35.11 -31.00 -13.29
CA ASP A 196 35.97 -29.90 -13.73
C ASP A 196 36.33 -28.94 -12.58
N GLY A 197 35.84 -29.20 -11.36
CA GLY A 197 36.08 -28.37 -10.18
C GLY A 197 35.36 -27.01 -10.21
N LEU A 198 34.41 -26.82 -11.12
CA LEU A 198 33.69 -25.56 -11.34
C LEU A 198 32.37 -25.48 -10.56
N TRP A 199 31.96 -26.55 -9.87
CA TRP A 199 30.69 -26.60 -9.12
C TRP A 199 30.59 -25.48 -8.08
N ASP A 200 31.72 -25.11 -7.47
CA ASP A 200 31.77 -24.05 -6.48
C ASP A 200 31.77 -22.63 -7.11
N ASP A 201 31.88 -22.49 -8.43
CA ASP A 201 31.95 -21.17 -9.07
C ASP A 201 30.66 -20.78 -9.81
N ILE A 202 29.70 -21.70 -9.96
CA ILE A 202 28.46 -21.43 -10.69
C ILE A 202 27.41 -20.72 -9.84
N GLY A 203 26.55 -19.94 -10.50
CA GLY A 203 25.32 -19.43 -9.89
C GLY A 203 24.28 -20.53 -9.69
N PHE A 204 24.07 -20.97 -8.45
CA PHE A 204 23.10 -22.04 -8.13
C PHE A 204 21.68 -21.73 -8.59
N LEU A 205 21.23 -20.47 -8.47
CA LEU A 205 19.90 -20.07 -8.98
C LEU A 205 19.77 -20.22 -10.50
N ASP A 206 20.78 -19.81 -11.26
CA ASP A 206 20.76 -19.89 -12.72
C ASP A 206 20.79 -21.37 -13.17
N TYR A 207 21.62 -22.19 -12.52
CA TYR A 207 21.65 -23.64 -12.74
C TYR A 207 20.30 -24.32 -12.41
N THR A 208 19.69 -23.98 -11.27
CA THR A 208 18.39 -24.53 -10.88
C THR A 208 17.31 -24.16 -11.89
N ALA A 209 17.24 -22.90 -12.34
CA ALA A 209 16.26 -22.47 -13.33
C ALA A 209 16.39 -23.28 -14.63
N ASP A 210 17.62 -23.42 -15.16
CA ASP A 210 17.89 -24.21 -16.36
C ASP A 210 17.46 -25.68 -16.21
N LEU A 211 17.73 -26.28 -15.04
CA LEU A 211 17.35 -27.67 -14.78
C LEU A 211 15.82 -27.83 -14.66
N LEU A 212 15.11 -26.86 -14.07
CA LEU A 212 13.64 -26.83 -14.05
C LEU A 212 13.06 -26.80 -15.47
N HIS A 213 13.61 -25.99 -16.39
CA HIS A 213 13.18 -25.99 -17.80
C HIS A 213 13.46 -27.31 -18.51
N ARG A 214 14.56 -28.00 -18.18
CA ARG A 214 14.87 -29.34 -18.72
C ARG A 214 13.87 -30.38 -18.23
N ILE A 215 13.49 -30.34 -16.95
CA ILE A 215 12.46 -31.22 -16.39
C ILE A 215 11.12 -30.95 -17.08
N ASP A 216 10.73 -29.68 -17.30
CA ASP A 216 9.52 -29.32 -18.03
C ASP A 216 9.48 -29.97 -19.43
N ARG A 217 10.56 -29.86 -20.21
CA ARG A 217 10.66 -30.45 -21.56
C ARG A 217 10.57 -31.97 -21.56
N MET A 218 10.90 -32.62 -20.46
CA MET A 218 10.86 -34.07 -20.32
C MET A 218 9.49 -34.56 -19.85
N ILE A 219 8.81 -33.77 -19.02
CA ILE A 219 7.59 -34.17 -18.32
C ILE A 219 6.33 -33.63 -19.00
N TYR A 220 6.36 -32.45 -19.60
CA TYR A 220 5.19 -31.86 -20.25
C TYR A 220 5.22 -31.95 -21.76
N ARG A 221 4.03 -31.99 -22.34
CA ARG A 221 3.78 -31.78 -23.77
C ARG A 221 3.34 -30.34 -24.01
N PRO A 222 3.57 -29.76 -25.19
CA PRO A 222 3.04 -28.44 -25.53
C PRO A 222 1.51 -28.32 -25.37
N SER A 223 0.77 -29.42 -25.58
CA SER A 223 -0.69 -29.47 -25.35
C SER A 223 -1.10 -29.27 -23.90
N ASP A 224 -0.23 -29.62 -22.95
CA ASP A 224 -0.48 -29.47 -21.51
C ASP A 224 -0.49 -27.98 -21.09
N PHE A 225 -0.05 -27.10 -21.98
CA PHE A 225 -0.07 -25.64 -21.83
C PHE A 225 -1.03 -24.96 -22.81
N SER A 226 -2.02 -25.69 -23.33
CA SER A 226 -3.05 -25.09 -24.19
C SER A 226 -3.88 -24.01 -23.48
N ASP A 227 -3.99 -24.09 -22.16
CA ASP A 227 -4.62 -23.12 -21.26
C ASP A 227 -3.66 -22.02 -20.78
N PHE A 228 -2.36 -22.14 -21.07
CA PHE A 228 -1.36 -21.20 -20.60
C PHE A 228 -1.55 -19.87 -21.31
N GLN A 229 -1.70 -18.82 -20.51
CA GLN A 229 -1.71 -17.46 -20.99
C GLN A 229 -0.76 -16.61 -20.16
N GLU A 230 0.02 -15.79 -20.85
CA GLU A 230 0.93 -14.88 -20.20
C GLU A 230 0.12 -13.73 -19.57
N VAL A 231 -0.04 -13.81 -18.24
CA VAL A 231 -0.58 -12.70 -17.45
C VAL A 231 0.59 -12.03 -16.75
N LYS A 232 0.82 -10.76 -17.08
CA LYS A 232 1.89 -9.98 -16.48
C LYS A 232 1.37 -9.32 -15.21
N GLU A 233 1.87 -9.74 -14.06
CA GLU A 233 1.63 -9.04 -12.81
C GLU A 233 2.38 -7.70 -12.78
N LEU A 234 1.65 -6.61 -12.60
CA LEU A 234 2.19 -5.24 -12.54
C LEU A 234 2.44 -4.77 -11.11
N ALA A 235 1.55 -5.14 -10.19
CA ALA A 235 1.66 -4.83 -8.78
C ALA A 235 0.72 -5.72 -7.94
N ARG A 236 1.07 -5.92 -6.68
CA ARG A 236 0.26 -6.66 -5.70
C ARG A 236 0.30 -5.95 -4.35
N ALA A 237 -0.79 -6.05 -3.60
CA ALA A 237 -0.81 -5.67 -2.19
C ALA A 237 -1.63 -6.66 -1.36
N ASP A 238 -1.11 -7.02 -0.18
CA ASP A 238 -1.83 -7.83 0.80
C ASP A 238 -2.87 -7.01 1.55
N ILE A 239 -4.02 -7.63 1.78
CA ILE A 239 -5.16 -7.12 2.51
C ILE A 239 -5.35 -8.00 3.76
N ASN A 240 -4.98 -7.46 4.92
CA ASN A 240 -5.10 -8.10 6.24
C ASN A 240 -4.48 -9.51 6.32
N GLY A 241 -3.46 -9.80 5.48
CA GLY A 241 -2.75 -11.09 5.44
C GLY A 241 -3.57 -12.28 4.92
N LYS A 242 -4.83 -12.08 4.51
CA LYS A 242 -5.73 -13.16 4.03
C LYS A 242 -6.13 -13.00 2.58
N ARG A 243 -6.39 -11.77 2.15
CA ARG A 243 -6.78 -11.45 0.78
C ARG A 243 -5.69 -10.65 0.10
N ILE A 244 -5.72 -10.63 -1.23
CA ILE A 244 -4.81 -9.84 -2.05
C ILE A 244 -5.59 -9.02 -3.06
N VAL A 245 -4.98 -7.91 -3.45
CA VAL A 245 -5.35 -7.18 -4.65
C VAL A 245 -4.18 -7.24 -5.63
N ILE A 246 -4.49 -7.57 -6.88
CA ILE A 246 -3.49 -7.68 -7.95
C ILE A 246 -3.85 -6.75 -9.10
N ALA A 247 -2.83 -6.08 -9.64
CA ALA A 247 -2.90 -5.38 -10.91
C ALA A 247 -2.16 -6.19 -11.95
N VAL A 248 -2.81 -6.46 -13.08
CA VAL A 248 -2.31 -7.31 -14.15
C VAL A 248 -2.49 -6.65 -15.51
N GLU A 249 -1.64 -7.04 -16.46
CA GLU A 249 -1.72 -6.71 -17.87
C GLU A 249 -1.85 -8.02 -18.65
N ALA A 250 -2.89 -8.10 -19.48
CA ALA A 250 -3.19 -9.26 -20.31
C ALA A 250 -3.99 -8.81 -21.54
N ASP A 251 -3.88 -9.55 -22.64
CA ASP A 251 -4.60 -9.25 -23.89
C ASP A 251 -6.11 -9.60 -23.80
N MET A 252 -6.50 -10.32 -22.75
CA MET A 252 -7.84 -10.84 -22.53
C MET A 252 -8.80 -9.90 -21.79
N GLY A 253 -10.09 -10.24 -21.88
CA GLY A 253 -11.17 -9.72 -21.07
C GLY A 253 -10.98 -9.89 -19.55
N ILE A 254 -11.52 -8.97 -18.74
CA ILE A 254 -11.51 -9.17 -17.28
C ILE A 254 -12.23 -10.46 -16.88
N TYR A 255 -13.33 -10.81 -17.54
CA TYR A 255 -14.06 -12.05 -17.32
C TYR A 255 -13.30 -13.31 -17.75
N GLU A 256 -12.41 -13.18 -18.74
CA GLU A 256 -11.64 -14.30 -19.27
C GLU A 256 -10.42 -14.59 -18.38
N ILE A 257 -9.83 -13.57 -17.76
CA ILE A 257 -8.70 -13.75 -16.82
C ILE A 257 -9.16 -14.24 -15.44
N GLU A 258 -10.43 -14.06 -15.08
CA GLU A 258 -10.95 -14.40 -13.75
C GLU A 258 -10.72 -15.87 -13.35
N PRO A 259 -11.10 -16.88 -14.17
CA PRO A 259 -10.86 -18.27 -13.84
C PRO A 259 -9.36 -18.58 -13.72
N LEU A 260 -8.54 -17.98 -14.58
CA LEU A 260 -7.08 -18.15 -14.56
C LEU A 260 -6.47 -17.63 -13.26
N LEU A 261 -6.81 -16.40 -12.88
CA LEU A 261 -6.33 -15.78 -11.64
C LEU A 261 -6.87 -16.49 -10.40
N LYS A 262 -8.13 -16.93 -10.42
CA LYS A 262 -8.70 -17.74 -9.33
C LYS A 262 -8.00 -19.10 -9.21
N ASN A 263 -7.59 -19.70 -10.33
CA ASN A 263 -6.84 -20.95 -10.30
C ASN A 263 -5.43 -20.73 -9.72
N ILE A 264 -4.78 -19.59 -10.02
CA ILE A 264 -3.45 -19.22 -9.51
C ILE A 264 -3.47 -18.85 -8.02
N TYR A 265 -4.31 -17.90 -7.62
CA TYR A 265 -4.29 -17.30 -6.27
C TYR A 265 -5.35 -17.88 -5.32
N GLY A 266 -6.21 -18.78 -5.80
CA GLY A 266 -7.28 -19.39 -5.02
C GLY A 266 -8.24 -18.35 -4.45
N ASP A 267 -8.72 -18.61 -3.23
CA ASP A 267 -9.68 -17.75 -2.55
C ASP A 267 -9.05 -16.46 -2.02
N ARG A 268 -7.71 -16.30 -2.02
CA ARG A 268 -7.08 -15.05 -1.56
C ARG A 268 -7.44 -13.88 -2.45
N LEU A 269 -7.84 -14.12 -3.69
CA LEU A 269 -8.07 -13.06 -4.66
C LEU A 269 -9.29 -12.21 -4.26
N GLY A 270 -9.04 -11.00 -3.74
CA GLY A 270 -10.08 -10.07 -3.32
C GLY A 270 -10.51 -9.13 -4.45
N TRP A 271 -9.54 -8.45 -5.06
CA TRP A 271 -9.76 -7.58 -6.21
C TRP A 271 -8.74 -7.82 -7.32
N VAL A 272 -9.21 -7.66 -8.57
CA VAL A 272 -8.39 -7.66 -9.77
C VAL A 272 -8.48 -6.31 -10.44
N ILE A 273 -7.33 -5.77 -10.83
CA ILE A 273 -7.19 -4.55 -11.61
C ILE A 273 -6.56 -4.96 -12.94
N LEU A 274 -7.36 -4.95 -14.01
CA LEU A 274 -6.87 -5.23 -15.36
C LEU A 274 -6.49 -3.92 -16.07
N LYS A 275 -5.23 -3.82 -16.48
CA LYS A 275 -4.77 -2.75 -17.37
C LYS A 275 -5.17 -3.09 -18.81
N ARG A 276 -5.97 -2.21 -19.44
CA ARG A 276 -6.45 -2.37 -20.83
C ARG A 276 -5.73 -1.47 -21.83
N GLY A 277 -5.07 -0.43 -21.34
CA GLY A 277 -4.34 0.54 -22.13
C GLY A 277 -3.36 1.29 -21.25
N GLN A 278 -2.67 2.29 -21.80
CA GLN A 278 -1.59 3.00 -21.08
C GLN A 278 -2.06 3.57 -19.73
N ASN A 279 -3.25 4.17 -19.69
CA ASN A 279 -3.85 4.83 -18.52
C ASN A 279 -5.27 4.34 -18.22
N THR A 280 -5.63 3.15 -18.71
CA THR A 280 -7.01 2.63 -18.62
C THR A 280 -7.04 1.33 -17.86
N TYR A 281 -7.86 1.28 -16.81
CA TYR A 281 -7.96 0.14 -15.90
C TYR A 281 -9.42 -0.26 -15.67
N THR A 282 -9.64 -1.56 -15.53
CA THR A 282 -10.91 -2.14 -15.07
C THR A 282 -10.69 -2.79 -13.71
N LEU A 283 -11.55 -2.49 -12.74
CA LEU A 283 -11.52 -3.04 -11.40
C LEU A 283 -12.65 -4.04 -11.25
N ARG A 284 -12.36 -5.16 -10.60
CA ARG A 284 -13.38 -6.15 -10.27
C ARG A 284 -13.16 -6.77 -8.90
N GLN A 285 -14.26 -6.94 -8.18
CA GLN A 285 -14.35 -7.72 -6.95
C GLN A 285 -14.50 -9.19 -7.25
N MET A 286 -13.57 -9.98 -6.73
CA MET A 286 -13.47 -11.42 -6.91
C MET A 286 -14.04 -12.19 -5.72
N ASP A 287 -13.96 -11.59 -4.53
CA ASP A 287 -14.51 -12.14 -3.31
C ASP A 287 -15.68 -11.29 -2.80
N ILE A 288 -16.86 -11.89 -2.71
CA ILE A 288 -18.07 -11.24 -2.18
C ILE A 288 -17.96 -10.92 -0.68
N PHE A 289 -17.06 -11.60 0.05
CA PHE A 289 -16.85 -11.39 1.48
C PHE A 289 -15.81 -10.31 1.79
N MET A 290 -15.41 -9.52 0.79
CA MET A 290 -14.58 -8.35 1.04
C MET A 290 -15.28 -7.40 2.03
N PRO A 291 -14.55 -6.85 3.02
CA PRO A 291 -15.15 -6.05 4.09
C PRO A 291 -15.69 -4.70 3.62
N VAL A 292 -15.33 -4.25 2.41
CA VAL A 292 -15.82 -3.02 1.78
C VAL A 292 -16.05 -3.27 0.30
N THR A 293 -16.98 -2.53 -0.30
CA THR A 293 -17.27 -2.58 -1.73
C THR A 293 -16.33 -1.68 -2.53
N LEU A 294 -16.35 -1.81 -3.87
CA LEU A 294 -15.59 -0.91 -4.73
C LEU A 294 -15.95 0.57 -4.58
N GLU A 295 -17.10 0.94 -4.02
CA GLU A 295 -17.43 2.35 -3.78
C GLU A 295 -16.42 3.07 -2.86
N ARG A 296 -15.89 2.34 -1.87
CA ARG A 296 -14.88 2.89 -0.95
C ARG A 296 -13.50 2.97 -1.62
N VAL A 297 -13.21 2.05 -2.54
CA VAL A 297 -12.02 2.10 -3.40
C VAL A 297 -12.11 3.29 -4.36
N TYR A 298 -13.28 3.44 -5.00
CA TYR A 298 -13.92 4.66 -5.52
C TYR A 298 -13.37 5.95 -4.94
N ASP A 299 -13.72 6.15 -3.67
CA ASP A 299 -13.37 7.32 -2.88
C ASP A 299 -11.87 7.56 -2.82
N ARG A 300 -11.12 6.51 -2.54
CA ARG A 300 -9.68 6.62 -2.33
C ARG A 300 -8.98 7.01 -3.63
N LEU A 301 -9.31 6.32 -4.72
CA LEU A 301 -8.74 6.57 -6.05
C LEU A 301 -9.04 7.98 -6.54
N ASN A 302 -10.31 8.42 -6.46
CA ASN A 302 -10.70 9.77 -6.89
C ASN A 302 -10.02 10.89 -6.09
N PHE A 303 -9.63 10.63 -4.84
CA PHE A 303 -8.91 11.60 -4.01
C PHE A 303 -7.42 11.71 -4.36
N ILE A 304 -6.77 10.59 -4.68
CA ILE A 304 -5.33 10.55 -4.99
C ILE A 304 -5.01 10.80 -6.46
N ASP A 305 -5.95 10.53 -7.37
CA ASP A 305 -5.73 10.67 -8.80
C ASP A 305 -5.73 12.13 -9.24
N GLY A 306 -4.59 12.59 -9.76
CA GLY A 306 -4.42 13.94 -10.28
C GLY A 306 -5.15 14.21 -11.60
N ALA A 307 -5.68 13.19 -12.28
CA ALA A 307 -6.52 13.35 -13.47
C ALA A 307 -7.95 13.80 -13.08
N VAL A 308 -8.49 13.22 -12.01
CA VAL A 308 -9.87 13.46 -11.55
C VAL A 308 -9.95 14.61 -10.56
N ARG A 309 -9.03 14.61 -9.58
CA ARG A 309 -8.97 15.57 -8.46
C ARG A 309 -10.29 15.69 -7.68
N TYR A 310 -11.13 14.66 -7.75
CA TYR A 310 -12.47 14.61 -7.17
C TYR A 310 -13.48 15.65 -7.70
N ARG A 311 -13.27 16.23 -8.89
CA ARG A 311 -14.05 17.41 -9.35
C ARG A 311 -15.14 17.11 -10.37
N ASP A 312 -14.89 16.17 -11.27
CA ASP A 312 -15.80 15.83 -12.35
C ASP A 312 -16.67 14.62 -11.96
N GLN A 313 -17.99 14.75 -12.09
CA GLN A 313 -18.92 13.66 -11.78
C GLN A 313 -18.99 12.62 -12.90
N GLN A 314 -18.63 13.00 -14.12
CA GLN A 314 -18.69 12.16 -15.31
C GLN A 314 -17.33 11.51 -15.59
N ASN A 315 -16.23 12.24 -15.38
CA ASN A 315 -14.87 11.74 -15.61
C ASN A 315 -14.13 11.39 -14.30
N GLN A 316 -14.56 10.31 -13.64
CA GLN A 316 -13.97 9.82 -12.38
C GLN A 316 -13.87 8.29 -12.37
N TRP A 317 -13.11 7.73 -11.41
CA TRP A 317 -13.19 6.31 -11.09
C TRP A 317 -14.61 5.98 -10.62
N GLY A 318 -15.21 4.95 -11.20
CA GLY A 318 -16.59 4.59 -10.92
C GLY A 318 -17.06 3.34 -11.65
N GLY A 319 -18.28 2.92 -11.32
CA GLY A 319 -18.89 1.68 -11.79
C GLY A 319 -19.94 1.19 -10.80
N SER A 320 -20.26 -0.10 -10.87
CA SER A 320 -21.04 -0.77 -9.84
C SER A 320 -20.19 -1.06 -8.59
N VAL A 321 -20.82 -1.66 -7.59
CA VAL A 321 -20.16 -2.12 -6.36
C VAL A 321 -19.18 -3.28 -6.59
N GLU A 322 -19.33 -4.01 -7.72
CA GLU A 322 -18.56 -5.21 -8.06
C GLU A 322 -17.60 -5.02 -9.24
N ILE A 323 -17.92 -4.10 -10.17
CA ILE A 323 -17.08 -3.83 -11.34
C ILE A 323 -17.11 -2.35 -11.71
N GLY A 324 -15.95 -1.81 -12.06
CA GLY A 324 -15.83 -0.43 -12.53
C GLY A 324 -14.52 -0.19 -13.24
N GLY A 325 -14.16 1.08 -13.41
CA GLY A 325 -12.93 1.41 -14.12
C GLY A 325 -12.42 2.81 -13.86
N SER A 326 -11.31 3.09 -14.51
CA SER A 326 -10.66 4.39 -14.54
C SER A 326 -11.52 5.46 -15.23
N PRO A 327 -11.20 6.75 -15.04
CA PRO A 327 -11.87 7.85 -15.74
C PRO A 327 -11.86 7.65 -17.26
N ARG A 328 -13.00 7.84 -17.92
CA ARG A 328 -13.19 7.47 -19.34
C ARG A 328 -12.51 8.43 -20.32
N GLU A 329 -12.48 9.71 -20.00
CA GLU A 329 -11.99 10.74 -20.93
C GLU A 329 -10.49 10.96 -20.75
N SER A 330 -10.04 11.11 -19.51
CA SER A 330 -8.63 11.44 -19.21
C SER A 330 -7.74 10.23 -18.97
N GLY A 331 -8.33 9.05 -18.71
CA GLY A 331 -7.63 7.96 -18.04
C GLY A 331 -7.17 8.34 -16.62
N THR A 332 -6.43 7.45 -15.97
CA THR A 332 -5.79 7.71 -14.68
C THR A 332 -4.34 8.19 -14.83
N ARG A 333 -3.84 8.95 -13.84
CA ARG A 333 -2.41 9.23 -13.68
C ARG A 333 -1.73 8.36 -12.62
N LEU A 334 -2.47 7.41 -12.03
CA LEU A 334 -1.95 6.53 -11.00
C LEU A 334 -1.19 5.37 -11.61
N THR A 335 -0.10 5.00 -10.96
CA THR A 335 0.65 3.78 -11.26
C THR A 335 -0.10 2.54 -10.74
N PRO A 336 0.15 1.33 -11.29
CA PRO A 336 -0.43 0.09 -10.76
C PRO A 336 -0.20 -0.09 -9.26
N ALA A 337 1.00 0.26 -8.78
CA ALA A 337 1.36 0.23 -7.36
C ALA A 337 0.49 1.17 -6.51
N GLU A 338 0.23 2.40 -6.98
CA GLU A 338 -0.65 3.33 -6.27
C GLU A 338 -2.10 2.83 -6.23
N ILE A 339 -2.58 2.18 -7.30
CA ILE A 339 -3.95 1.63 -7.36
C ILE A 339 -4.10 0.47 -6.36
N VAL A 340 -3.20 -0.52 -6.36
CA VAL A 340 -3.29 -1.65 -5.40
C VAL A 340 -3.15 -1.18 -3.95
N ASN A 341 -2.28 -0.19 -3.69
CA ASN A 341 -2.13 0.40 -2.36
C ASN A 341 -3.39 1.19 -1.95
N ALA A 342 -4.05 1.89 -2.88
CA ALA A 342 -5.32 2.55 -2.61
C ALA A 342 -6.44 1.57 -2.27
N CYS A 343 -6.50 0.42 -2.94
CA CYS A 343 -7.42 -0.67 -2.60
C CYS A 343 -7.14 -1.19 -1.18
N ARG A 344 -5.88 -1.46 -0.84
CA ARG A 344 -5.49 -1.86 0.52
C ARG A 344 -5.88 -0.81 1.56
N ASP A 345 -5.58 0.46 1.32
CA ASP A 345 -5.91 1.58 2.20
C ASP A 345 -7.43 1.76 2.39
N ALA A 346 -8.24 1.38 1.40
CA ALA A 346 -9.70 1.43 1.50
C ALA A 346 -10.26 0.39 2.49
N VAL A 347 -9.58 -0.77 2.61
CA VAL A 347 -9.97 -1.87 3.51
C VAL A 347 -9.36 -1.70 4.89
N GLN A 348 -8.07 -1.39 4.94
CA GLN A 348 -7.34 -1.25 6.18
C GLN A 348 -7.90 -0.04 6.91
N ASP A 349 -8.75 -0.30 7.90
CA ASP A 349 -9.09 0.72 8.86
C ASP A 349 -7.77 1.16 9.48
N THR A 350 -7.40 2.42 9.28
CA THR A 350 -6.08 2.93 9.70
C THR A 350 -5.84 2.76 11.20
N GLY A 351 -6.86 2.38 11.96
CA GLY A 351 -6.79 2.20 13.40
C GLY A 351 -6.76 3.56 14.07
N PHE A 352 -7.51 3.68 15.16
CA PHE A 352 -7.53 4.92 15.96
C PHE A 352 -6.12 5.38 16.34
N ILE A 353 -5.21 4.44 16.62
CA ILE A 353 -3.80 4.72 16.96
C ILE A 353 -3.08 5.46 15.83
N ARG A 354 -3.17 5.01 14.58
CA ARG A 354 -2.46 5.68 13.47
C ARG A 354 -3.04 7.07 13.21
N GLN A 355 -4.36 7.20 13.33
CA GLN A 355 -5.05 8.50 13.22
C GLN A 355 -4.59 9.46 14.33
N MET A 356 -4.44 8.95 15.55
CA MET A 356 -3.91 9.69 16.69
C MET A 356 -2.45 10.09 16.49
N VAL A 357 -1.58 9.19 16.05
CA VAL A 357 -0.17 9.49 15.76
C VAL A 357 -0.05 10.58 14.69
N ARG A 358 -0.85 10.50 13.62
CA ARG A 358 -0.89 11.54 12.58
C ARG A 358 -1.41 12.87 13.13
N PHE A 359 -2.46 12.83 13.95
CA PHE A 359 -2.97 14.02 14.63
C PHE A 359 -1.90 14.67 15.50
N LEU A 360 -1.19 13.90 16.35
CA LEU A 360 -0.10 14.41 17.20
C LEU A 360 1.06 14.98 16.39
N GLY A 361 1.48 14.30 15.31
CA GLY A 361 2.50 14.82 14.40
C GLY A 361 2.08 16.13 13.74
N THR A 362 0.80 16.24 13.35
CA THR A 362 0.23 17.47 12.76
C THR A 362 0.11 18.58 13.80
N ALA A 363 -0.27 18.25 15.04
CA ALA A 363 -0.31 19.17 16.17
C ALA A 363 1.09 19.72 16.51
N GLY A 364 2.12 18.87 16.46
CA GLY A 364 3.52 19.27 16.61
C GLY A 364 3.97 20.26 15.52
N LEU A 365 3.56 20.04 14.26
CA LEU A 365 3.82 21.00 13.18
C LEU A 365 3.09 22.34 13.40
N VAL A 366 1.83 22.31 13.85
CA VAL A 366 1.08 23.53 14.21
C VAL A 366 1.76 24.28 15.35
N ALA A 367 2.25 23.57 16.37
CA ALA A 367 2.99 24.16 17.47
C ALA A 367 4.31 24.82 17.00
N LEU A 368 5.04 24.17 16.09
CA LEU A 368 6.25 24.75 15.48
C LEU A 368 5.93 26.02 14.68
N ILE A 369 4.90 25.99 13.84
CA ILE A 369 4.44 27.16 13.07
C ILE A 369 4.02 28.29 14.02
N THR A 370 3.36 27.94 15.13
CA THR A 370 2.95 28.90 16.18
C THR A 370 4.17 29.50 16.89
N ALA A 371 5.19 28.70 17.20
CA ALA A 371 6.44 29.19 17.78
C ALA A 371 7.18 30.16 16.84
N VAL A 372 7.22 29.88 15.53
CA VAL A 372 7.77 30.79 14.52
C VAL A 372 6.97 32.09 14.44
N ALA A 373 5.63 32.00 14.47
CA ALA A 373 4.78 33.18 14.52
C ALA A 373 5.02 34.02 15.78
N LEU A 374 5.24 33.38 16.94
CA LEU A 374 5.57 34.08 18.18
C LEU A 374 6.92 34.78 18.10
N ALA A 375 7.94 34.12 17.55
CA ALA A 375 9.21 34.77 17.26
C ALA A 375 9.01 35.99 16.35
N GLY A 376 8.13 35.86 15.33
CA GLY A 376 7.70 36.97 14.48
C GLY A 376 7.10 38.14 15.28
N ARG A 377 6.33 37.88 16.34
CA ARG A 377 5.82 38.94 17.24
C ARG A 377 6.94 39.69 17.97
N TYR A 378 7.97 38.99 18.45
CA TYR A 378 9.05 39.60 19.23
C TYR A 378 10.11 40.30 18.38
N VAL A 379 10.33 39.81 17.15
CA VAL A 379 11.28 40.40 16.19
C VAL A 379 10.64 41.57 15.42
N TRP A 380 9.32 41.75 15.52
CA TRP A 380 8.57 42.79 14.81
C TRP A 380 8.18 43.98 15.71
N PRO A 381 8.33 45.23 15.22
CA PRO A 381 8.89 45.62 13.93
C PRO A 381 10.41 45.48 13.95
N PRO A 382 11.01 44.90 12.89
CA PRO A 382 12.46 44.89 12.77
C PRO A 382 12.85 46.35 12.55
N THR A 383 13.39 46.99 13.57
CA THR A 383 13.83 48.38 13.51
C THR A 383 14.63 48.60 12.21
N ASP A 384 14.09 49.45 11.32
CA ASP A 384 14.66 50.00 10.07
C ASP A 384 14.34 49.38 8.69
N TRP A 385 13.47 48.36 8.54
CA TRP A 385 13.23 47.80 7.18
C TRP A 385 12.36 48.67 6.24
N PRO A 386 11.39 49.46 6.73
CA PRO A 386 10.80 50.56 5.99
C PRO A 386 11.12 51.88 6.72
N ALA A 387 12.15 52.59 6.27
CA ALA A 387 12.38 53.97 6.68
C ALA A 387 11.13 54.80 6.30
N GLY A 388 10.20 55.00 7.25
CA GLY A 388 8.98 55.80 7.02
C GLY A 388 7.68 55.35 7.71
N LEU A 389 7.61 54.16 8.34
CA LEU A 389 6.40 53.79 9.11
C LEU A 389 6.41 54.47 10.48
N GLN A 390 5.49 55.41 10.71
CA GLN A 390 5.32 56.07 12.01
C GLN A 390 4.81 55.08 13.08
N ARG A 391 5.14 55.31 14.36
CA ARG A 391 4.52 54.59 15.49
C ARG A 391 2.99 54.78 15.42
N GLY A 392 2.22 53.68 15.52
CA GLY A 392 0.76 53.67 15.40
C GLY A 392 0.23 53.17 14.04
N HIS A 393 1.09 52.89 13.05
CA HIS A 393 0.67 52.17 11.85
C HIS A 393 0.45 50.69 12.15
N ILE A 394 -0.66 50.11 11.66
CA ILE A 394 -1.01 48.69 11.85
C ILE A 394 0.10 47.72 11.41
N MET A 395 0.89 48.07 10.38
CA MET A 395 2.00 47.24 9.92
C MET A 395 3.23 47.31 10.82
N ALA A 396 3.30 48.27 11.74
CA ALA A 396 4.32 48.33 12.77
C ALA A 396 3.93 47.54 14.04
N GLU A 397 2.68 47.06 14.14
CA GLU A 397 2.20 46.34 15.31
C GLU A 397 2.79 44.92 15.41
N PRO A 398 3.24 44.47 16.60
CA PRO A 398 3.75 43.11 16.80
C PRO A 398 2.78 42.00 16.36
N VAL A 399 1.46 42.26 16.45
CA VAL A 399 0.41 41.33 16.02
C VAL A 399 0.44 41.11 14.51
N PHE A 400 0.78 42.15 13.73
CA PHE A 400 0.96 42.03 12.28
C PHE A 400 2.14 41.10 11.97
N GLY A 401 3.29 41.30 12.62
CA GLY A 401 4.46 40.42 12.49
C GLY A 401 4.18 38.97 12.86
N MET A 402 3.37 38.74 13.89
CA MET A 402 2.93 37.40 14.29
C MET A 402 2.15 36.70 13.17
N HIS A 403 1.12 37.34 12.61
CA HIS A 403 0.30 36.74 11.56
C HIS A 403 1.04 36.63 10.22
N LEU A 404 1.97 37.54 9.92
CA LEU A 404 2.88 37.39 8.79
C LEU A 404 3.79 36.17 8.97
N GLY A 405 4.34 35.97 10.18
CA GLY A 405 5.12 34.77 10.52
C GLY A 405 4.31 33.48 10.37
N PHE A 406 3.06 33.46 10.85
CA PHE A 406 2.15 32.34 10.61
C PHE A 406 1.95 32.07 9.11
N LEU A 407 1.68 33.10 8.31
CA LEU A 407 1.43 32.98 6.88
C LEU A 407 2.65 32.40 6.16
N LEU A 408 3.84 32.97 6.39
CA LEU A 408 5.07 32.53 5.74
C LEU A 408 5.45 31.09 6.12
N ALA A 409 5.43 30.77 7.42
CA ALA A 409 5.75 29.43 7.89
C ALA A 409 4.76 28.39 7.35
N THR A 410 3.46 28.73 7.32
CA THR A 410 2.43 27.87 6.74
C THR A 410 2.65 27.68 5.24
N MET A 411 2.97 28.74 4.49
CA MET A 411 3.23 28.66 3.05
C MET A 411 4.45 27.79 2.73
N VAL A 412 5.54 27.90 3.50
CA VAL A 412 6.72 27.04 3.34
C VAL A 412 6.37 25.57 3.59
N ALA A 413 5.67 25.27 4.69
CA ALA A 413 5.22 23.92 5.00
C ALA A 413 4.27 23.38 3.91
N LEU A 414 3.32 24.20 3.47
CA LEU A 414 2.32 23.84 2.46
C LEU A 414 2.97 23.58 1.10
N LEU A 415 3.87 24.44 0.63
CA LEU A 415 4.58 24.24 -0.64
C LEU A 415 5.37 22.92 -0.64
N SER A 416 5.97 22.56 0.50
CA SER A 416 6.74 21.33 0.66
C SER A 416 5.90 20.06 0.46
N VAL A 417 4.64 20.08 0.92
CA VAL A 417 3.76 18.90 0.89
C VAL A 417 2.73 18.91 -0.24
N ALA A 418 2.32 20.10 -0.71
CA ALA A 418 1.23 20.27 -1.66
C ALA A 418 1.71 20.33 -3.12
N PHE A 419 3.01 20.52 -3.39
CA PHE A 419 3.53 20.75 -4.75
C PHE A 419 3.04 19.74 -5.78
N ARG A 420 3.02 18.44 -5.44
CA ARG A 420 2.59 17.37 -6.36
C ARG A 420 1.08 17.14 -6.35
N ARG A 421 0.40 17.49 -5.26
CA ARG A 421 -1.03 17.18 -5.04
C ARG A 421 -1.80 18.37 -4.43
N PRO A 422 -1.79 19.55 -5.08
CA PRO A 422 -2.33 20.78 -4.48
C PRO A 422 -3.83 20.70 -4.16
N TRP A 423 -4.59 19.89 -4.91
CA TRP A 423 -6.03 19.70 -4.70
C TRP A 423 -6.35 18.99 -3.37
N GLN A 424 -5.47 18.12 -2.87
CA GLN A 424 -5.68 17.44 -1.58
C GLN A 424 -5.67 18.43 -0.42
N PHE A 425 -4.94 19.53 -0.58
CA PHE A 425 -4.86 20.64 0.35
C PHE A 425 -5.83 21.79 -0.01
N GLY A 426 -6.64 21.65 -1.07
CA GLY A 426 -7.71 22.61 -1.36
C GLY A 426 -7.31 23.81 -2.18
N LEU A 427 -6.11 23.77 -2.73
CA LEU A 427 -5.60 24.75 -3.67
C LEU A 427 -6.27 24.47 -5.04
N ALA A 428 -7.52 24.91 -5.12
CA ALA A 428 -8.52 24.47 -6.07
C ALA A 428 -9.60 25.52 -6.25
N TRP A 429 -10.20 25.60 -7.44
CA TRP A 429 -11.46 26.31 -7.60
C TRP A 429 -12.61 25.53 -6.92
N PRO A 430 -13.55 26.21 -6.22
CA PRO A 430 -14.66 25.56 -5.54
C PRO A 430 -15.61 24.85 -6.51
N VAL A 431 -16.13 23.71 -6.06
CA VAL A 431 -17.11 22.89 -6.80
C VAL A 431 -18.45 22.90 -6.06
N GLY A 432 -19.54 22.90 -6.84
CA GLY A 432 -20.90 22.91 -6.30
C GLY A 432 -21.29 24.22 -5.61
N LYS A 433 -22.54 24.29 -5.13
CA LYS A 433 -23.11 25.48 -4.44
C LYS A 433 -23.73 25.17 -3.07
N VAL A 434 -23.84 23.89 -2.70
CA VAL A 434 -24.51 23.44 -1.47
C VAL A 434 -23.85 24.01 -0.20
N TRP A 435 -22.55 24.32 -0.27
CA TRP A 435 -21.81 24.90 0.85
C TRP A 435 -22.31 26.30 1.27
N TRP A 436 -23.04 27.04 0.40
CA TRP A 436 -23.69 28.31 0.79
C TRP A 436 -24.69 28.17 1.93
N ALA A 437 -25.34 27.01 2.06
CA ALA A 437 -26.31 26.76 3.12
C ALA A 437 -25.71 26.83 4.54
N PHE A 438 -24.38 26.73 4.67
CA PHE A 438 -23.68 26.76 5.96
C PHE A 438 -23.26 28.16 6.40
N LEU A 439 -23.49 29.20 5.59
CA LEU A 439 -23.09 30.57 5.90
C LEU A 439 -23.71 31.10 7.22
N PRO A 440 -25.01 30.90 7.51
CA PRO A 440 -25.59 31.37 8.77
C PRO A 440 -24.90 30.76 10.00
N LEU A 441 -24.52 29.47 9.92
CA LEU A 441 -23.80 28.79 11.00
C LEU A 441 -22.37 29.32 11.17
N ALA A 442 -21.70 29.69 10.08
CA ALA A 442 -20.37 30.33 10.16
C ALA A 442 -20.46 31.72 10.81
N ALA A 443 -21.47 32.52 10.46
CA ALA A 443 -21.69 33.83 11.08
C ALA A 443 -21.97 33.72 12.59
N LEU A 444 -22.81 32.75 13.00
CA LEU A 444 -23.08 32.46 14.43
C LEU A 444 -21.81 32.00 15.16
N GLY A 445 -21.01 31.14 14.54
CA GLY A 445 -19.72 30.70 15.11
C GLY A 445 -18.74 31.86 15.33
N GLY A 446 -18.67 32.81 14.38
CA GLY A 446 -17.88 34.03 14.53
C GLY A 446 -18.34 34.93 15.69
N LEU A 447 -19.66 35.12 15.82
CA LEU A 447 -20.26 35.89 16.91
C LEU A 447 -19.96 35.30 18.29
N VAL A 448 -20.08 33.98 18.45
CA VAL A 448 -19.83 33.30 19.73
C VAL A 448 -18.34 33.21 20.03
N GLY A 449 -17.51 32.97 19.01
CA GLY A 449 -16.07 32.72 19.16
C GLY A 449 -15.23 33.96 19.40
N ASN A 450 -15.79 35.16 19.23
CA ASN A 450 -15.06 36.43 19.25
C ASN A 450 -13.76 36.32 18.43
N SER A 451 -13.90 35.97 17.14
CA SER A 451 -12.82 35.50 16.26
C SER A 451 -11.70 36.50 15.97
N ILE A 452 -11.73 37.67 16.61
CA ILE A 452 -10.69 38.69 16.56
C ILE A 452 -10.23 38.96 17.99
N PRO A 453 -8.93 38.77 18.30
CA PRO A 453 -8.40 39.16 19.60
C PRO A 453 -8.47 40.69 19.74
N LEU A 454 -9.47 41.18 20.47
CA LEU A 454 -9.47 42.50 21.11
C LEU A 454 -8.76 42.37 22.47
N PRO A 455 -7.87 43.30 22.84
CA PRO A 455 -8.15 44.72 22.84
C PRO A 455 -7.26 45.46 21.83
N LEU A 456 -7.92 46.11 20.88
CA LEU A 456 -7.26 47.17 20.13
C LEU A 456 -7.44 48.40 20.99
N THR A 457 -6.35 48.86 21.59
CA THR A 457 -6.34 50.12 22.34
C THR A 457 -6.92 51.22 21.45
N PRO A 458 -7.67 52.20 22.01
CA PRO A 458 -8.30 53.29 21.26
C PRO A 458 -7.32 54.20 20.47
N GLU A 459 -6.03 53.89 20.48
CA GLU A 459 -4.97 54.60 19.77
C GLU A 459 -4.76 54.11 18.32
N ILE A 460 -5.40 53.03 17.88
CA ILE A 460 -5.22 52.49 16.52
C ILE A 460 -6.04 53.30 15.51
N LYS A 461 -5.40 54.34 14.96
CA LYS A 461 -5.79 54.95 13.68
C LYS A 461 -5.01 54.23 12.56
N PRO A 462 -5.63 53.81 11.43
CA PRO A 462 -7.03 53.99 11.01
C PRO A 462 -7.82 52.68 10.84
N LEU A 463 -9.16 52.79 10.75
CA LEU A 463 -10.13 51.69 10.53
C LEU A 463 -9.72 50.70 9.42
N TRP A 464 -9.05 51.15 8.36
CA TRP A 464 -8.58 50.25 7.29
C TRP A 464 -7.56 49.21 7.79
N GLY A 465 -6.76 49.52 8.81
CA GLY A 465 -5.78 48.59 9.37
C GLY A 465 -6.44 47.47 10.15
N LEU A 466 -7.50 47.82 10.91
CA LEU A 466 -8.40 46.86 11.55
C LEU A 466 -9.02 45.90 10.53
N LEU A 467 -9.54 46.46 9.42
CA LEU A 467 -10.16 45.68 8.35
C LEU A 467 -9.11 44.80 7.65
N LEU A 468 -7.93 45.32 7.36
CA LEU A 468 -6.85 44.56 6.72
C LEU A 468 -6.36 43.40 7.59
N LEU A 469 -6.12 43.64 8.88
CA LEU A 469 -5.63 42.62 9.80
C LEU A 469 -6.73 41.61 10.12
N GLY A 470 -7.88 42.09 10.61
CA GLY A 470 -8.97 41.25 11.13
C GLY A 470 -9.84 40.59 10.07
N LEU A 471 -10.03 41.21 8.89
CA LEU A 471 -10.87 40.66 7.82
C LEU A 471 -10.09 40.02 6.69
N LEU A 472 -8.78 40.23 6.56
CA LEU A 472 -8.02 39.64 5.46
C LEU A 472 -6.88 38.77 5.96
N LEU A 473 -5.93 39.34 6.72
CA LEU A 473 -4.72 38.61 7.10
C LEU A 473 -5.03 37.43 8.04
N VAL A 474 -5.84 37.64 9.09
CA VAL A 474 -6.17 36.58 10.06
C VAL A 474 -6.97 35.44 9.40
N PRO A 475 -8.10 35.69 8.71
CA PRO A 475 -8.85 34.63 8.04
C PRO A 475 -7.99 33.86 7.02
N LEU A 476 -7.23 34.57 6.18
CA LEU A 476 -6.37 33.92 5.18
C LEU A 476 -5.35 32.98 5.84
N THR A 477 -4.67 33.47 6.87
CA THR A 477 -3.62 32.74 7.57
C THR A 477 -4.16 31.49 8.25
N PHE A 478 -5.26 31.62 8.98
CA PHE A 478 -5.86 30.49 9.70
C PHE A 478 -6.49 29.46 8.77
N GLU A 479 -7.15 29.90 7.70
CA GLU A 479 -7.70 28.93 6.76
C GLU A 479 -6.59 28.20 6.00
N LEU A 480 -5.49 28.86 5.62
CA LEU A 480 -4.32 28.19 5.05
C LEU A 480 -3.72 27.17 6.01
N LEU A 481 -3.58 27.51 7.30
CA LEU A 481 -3.03 26.58 8.28
C LEU A 481 -3.97 25.41 8.52
N PHE A 482 -5.22 25.67 8.89
CA PHE A 482 -6.11 24.62 9.40
C PHE A 482 -6.90 23.90 8.29
N ARG A 483 -7.37 24.60 7.25
CA ARG A 483 -8.24 24.03 6.20
C ARG A 483 -7.46 23.64 4.94
N SER A 484 -6.24 24.17 4.76
CA SER A 484 -5.29 23.65 3.77
C SER A 484 -4.37 22.61 4.38
N LEU A 485 -3.40 23.04 5.20
CA LEU A 485 -2.28 22.22 5.63
C LEU A 485 -2.72 21.09 6.57
N VAL A 486 -3.32 21.42 7.71
CA VAL A 486 -3.74 20.44 8.73
C VAL A 486 -4.78 19.46 8.18
N HIS A 487 -5.89 19.98 7.63
CA HIS A 487 -6.92 19.13 7.04
C HIS A 487 -6.36 18.23 5.92
N GLY A 488 -5.55 18.79 5.02
CA GLY A 488 -4.93 18.05 3.92
C GLY A 488 -4.02 16.91 4.40
N LEU A 489 -3.20 17.13 5.42
CA LEU A 489 -2.35 16.09 6.03
C LEU A 489 -3.17 14.96 6.66
N LEU A 490 -4.23 15.31 7.39
CA LEU A 490 -5.11 14.32 8.03
C LEU A 490 -5.95 13.55 7.00
N ALA A 491 -6.38 14.21 5.90
CA ALA A 491 -7.18 13.61 4.83
C ALA A 491 -6.40 12.55 4.02
N GLN A 492 -5.07 12.52 4.10
CA GLN A 492 -4.26 11.53 3.39
C GLN A 492 -4.54 10.08 3.81
N SER A 493 -5.14 9.83 4.96
CA SER A 493 -5.46 8.47 5.44
C SER A 493 -6.92 8.27 5.83
N ALA A 494 -7.77 9.26 5.62
CA ALA A 494 -9.13 9.23 6.12
C ALA A 494 -10.13 9.62 5.04
N ARG A 495 -11.33 9.11 5.19
CA ARG A 495 -12.47 9.48 4.34
C ARG A 495 -12.87 10.92 4.64
N ILE A 496 -13.10 11.70 3.60
CA ILE A 496 -13.63 13.08 3.68
C ILE A 496 -14.99 13.17 3.00
N GLY A 497 -15.77 14.21 3.32
CA GLY A 497 -17.04 14.52 2.69
C GLY A 497 -16.90 14.90 1.21
N ARG A 498 -17.99 14.70 0.46
CA ARG A 498 -18.09 15.02 -0.98
C ARG A 498 -19.08 16.16 -1.23
N PRO A 499 -19.02 16.88 -2.37
CA PRO A 499 -20.01 17.90 -2.71
C PRO A 499 -21.47 17.43 -2.61
N LYS A 500 -21.76 16.16 -2.98
CA LYS A 500 -23.12 15.58 -2.97
C LYS A 500 -23.31 14.39 -2.01
N SER A 501 -22.36 14.06 -1.14
CA SER A 501 -22.53 12.93 -0.20
C SER A 501 -23.52 13.27 0.92
N ARG A 502 -23.95 12.25 1.68
CA ARG A 502 -24.59 12.50 2.98
C ARG A 502 -23.64 13.30 3.88
N LEU A 503 -24.20 14.15 4.74
CA LEU A 503 -23.42 14.91 5.71
C LEU A 503 -22.89 13.96 6.78
N PHE A 504 -21.58 14.00 7.01
CA PHE A 504 -20.94 13.34 8.14
C PHE A 504 -19.72 14.18 8.54
N LEU A 505 -19.30 14.06 9.80
CA LEU A 505 -18.10 14.72 10.30
C LEU A 505 -16.92 13.78 10.09
N SER A 506 -16.01 14.16 9.22
CA SER A 506 -14.80 13.38 8.97
C SER A 506 -13.79 13.58 10.12
N TRP A 507 -12.93 12.59 10.35
CA TRP A 507 -11.83 12.73 11.32
C TRP A 507 -10.89 13.91 10.97
N PRO A 508 -10.46 14.12 9.71
CA PRO A 508 -9.66 15.28 9.32
C PRO A 508 -10.31 16.62 9.66
N LEU A 509 -11.62 16.73 9.46
CA LEU A 509 -12.40 17.92 9.79
C LEU A 509 -12.41 18.17 11.30
N VAL A 510 -12.74 17.16 12.09
CA VAL A 510 -12.79 17.27 13.56
C VAL A 510 -11.40 17.59 14.11
N GLY A 511 -10.36 16.89 13.65
CA GLY A 511 -8.98 17.15 14.06
C GLY A 511 -8.52 18.57 13.72
N ALA A 512 -8.81 19.07 12.51
CA ALA A 512 -8.50 20.45 12.14
C ALA A 512 -9.28 21.47 12.98
N ALA A 513 -10.55 21.21 13.31
CA ALA A 513 -11.36 22.07 14.16
C ALA A 513 -10.86 22.09 15.62
N LEU A 514 -10.42 20.94 16.16
CA LEU A 514 -9.80 20.86 17.49
C LEU A 514 -8.52 21.68 17.57
N LEU A 515 -7.62 21.56 16.58
CA LEU A 515 -6.38 22.34 16.55
C LEU A 515 -6.65 23.83 16.36
N PHE A 516 -7.65 24.18 15.55
CA PHE A 516 -8.11 25.57 15.39
C PHE A 516 -8.64 26.15 16.71
N ALA A 517 -9.42 25.40 17.48
CA ALA A 517 -9.90 25.80 18.80
C ALA A 517 -8.80 25.80 19.88
N GLY A 518 -7.74 24.99 19.69
CA GLY A 518 -6.56 25.00 20.55
C GLY A 518 -5.82 26.34 20.55
N TYR A 519 -5.89 27.11 19.46
CA TYR A 519 -5.26 28.42 19.38
C TYR A 519 -5.84 29.44 20.38
N PRO A 520 -7.16 29.75 20.41
CA PRO A 520 -7.73 30.63 21.43
C PRO A 520 -7.64 30.04 22.84
N LEU A 521 -7.65 28.70 22.98
CA LEU A 521 -7.43 28.04 24.27
C LEU A 521 -6.04 28.34 24.84
N TRP A 522 -5.04 28.48 23.99
CA TRP A 522 -3.70 28.87 24.38
C TRP A 522 -3.57 30.40 24.54
N GLN A 523 -4.13 31.18 23.61
CA GLN A 523 -3.97 32.64 23.58
C GLN A 523 -4.73 33.35 24.72
N ASN A 524 -5.98 32.99 24.99
CA ASN A 524 -6.84 33.73 25.93
C ASN A 524 -6.41 33.64 27.40
N PRO A 525 -5.95 32.48 27.91
CA PRO A 525 -5.46 32.36 29.28
C PRO A 525 -4.03 32.86 29.47
N SER A 526 -3.30 33.16 28.39
CA SER A 526 -1.89 33.55 28.47
C SER A 526 -1.72 34.84 29.29
N GLY A 527 -1.05 34.74 30.44
CA GLY A 527 -0.84 35.85 31.36
C GLY A 527 -1.95 36.04 32.41
N VAL A 528 -2.96 35.18 32.45
CA VAL A 528 -4.05 35.19 33.44
C VAL A 528 -3.76 34.19 34.56
N SER A 529 -4.01 34.56 35.82
CA SER A 529 -3.84 33.67 36.97
C SER A 529 -4.85 32.51 36.96
N LEU A 530 -4.45 31.33 37.48
CA LEU A 530 -5.35 30.17 37.58
C LEU A 530 -6.63 30.48 38.38
N ALA A 531 -6.53 31.30 39.42
CA ALA A 531 -7.68 31.74 40.21
C ALA A 531 -8.71 32.52 39.37
N ASN A 532 -8.26 33.41 38.48
CA ASN A 532 -9.14 34.18 37.61
C ASN A 532 -9.79 33.31 36.52
N LEU A 533 -9.06 32.30 36.01
CA LEU A 533 -9.60 31.33 35.05
C LEU A 533 -10.72 30.49 35.68
N LEU A 534 -10.53 30.03 36.92
CA LEU A 534 -11.51 29.23 37.64
C LEU A 534 -12.72 30.05 38.12
N ALA A 535 -12.54 31.34 38.39
CA ALA A 535 -13.63 32.24 38.79
C ALA A 535 -14.54 32.65 37.62
N HIS A 536 -14.00 32.72 36.40
CA HIS A 536 -14.75 33.14 35.19
C HIS A 536 -14.58 32.16 34.02
N PRO A 537 -14.86 30.85 34.22
CA PRO A 537 -14.52 29.81 33.23
C PRO A 537 -15.23 30.03 31.89
N LEU A 538 -16.46 30.55 31.91
CA LEU A 538 -17.23 30.83 30.70
C LEU A 538 -16.56 31.87 29.80
N THR A 539 -15.94 32.90 30.36
CA THR A 539 -15.25 33.96 29.59
C THR A 539 -14.09 33.41 28.76
N TYR A 540 -13.41 32.37 29.25
CA TYR A 540 -12.27 31.76 28.56
C TYR A 540 -12.67 30.56 27.70
N LEU A 541 -13.73 29.83 28.06
CA LEU A 541 -14.23 28.68 27.31
C LEU A 541 -15.14 29.06 26.13
N GLN A 542 -15.91 30.14 26.24
CA GLN A 542 -16.83 30.56 25.17
C GLN A 542 -16.12 30.82 23.83
N PRO A 543 -14.98 31.54 23.77
CA PRO A 543 -14.23 31.72 22.52
C PRO A 543 -13.71 30.40 21.94
N VAL A 544 -13.31 29.46 22.80
CA VAL A 544 -12.82 28.13 22.39
C VAL A 544 -13.95 27.30 21.78
N LEU A 545 -15.13 27.30 22.40
CA LEU A 545 -16.32 26.63 21.89
C LEU A 545 -16.79 27.25 20.57
N GLY A 546 -16.83 28.59 20.47
CA GLY A 546 -17.19 29.29 19.24
C GLY A 546 -16.19 29.02 18.11
N ALA A 547 -14.89 29.03 18.40
CA ALA A 547 -13.85 28.65 17.44
C ALA A 547 -13.98 27.19 16.99
N PHE A 548 -14.30 26.26 17.91
CA PHE A 548 -14.53 24.87 17.54
C PHE A 548 -15.73 24.72 16.59
N VAL A 549 -16.87 25.35 16.91
CA VAL A 549 -18.08 25.32 16.06
C VAL A 549 -17.81 25.95 14.69
N LEU A 550 -17.24 27.16 14.67
CA LEU A 550 -16.82 27.80 13.42
C LEU A 550 -15.89 26.87 12.64
N GLY A 551 -14.96 26.22 13.34
CA GLY A 551 -13.99 25.34 12.74
C GLY A 551 -14.56 24.09 12.10
N LEU A 552 -15.60 23.49 12.72
CA LEU A 552 -16.37 22.39 12.14
C LEU A 552 -17.10 22.85 10.88
N VAL A 553 -17.78 24.00 10.93
CA VAL A 553 -18.54 24.55 9.80
C VAL A 553 -17.62 24.84 8.61
N LEU A 554 -16.51 25.53 8.84
CA LEU A 554 -15.52 25.84 7.79
C LEU A 554 -14.89 24.56 7.23
N GLY A 555 -14.68 23.54 8.06
CA GLY A 555 -14.24 22.22 7.61
C GLY A 555 -15.28 21.50 6.73
N VAL A 556 -16.58 21.58 7.06
CA VAL A 556 -17.65 21.05 6.19
C VAL A 556 -17.62 21.77 4.85
N VAL A 557 -17.56 23.11 4.88
CA VAL A 557 -17.49 23.95 3.67
C VAL A 557 -16.27 23.61 2.83
N ARG A 558 -15.12 23.36 3.46
CA ARG A 558 -13.86 22.94 2.83
C ARG A 558 -14.02 21.62 2.08
N GLU A 559 -14.62 20.60 2.68
CA GLU A 559 -14.83 19.29 2.05
C GLU A 559 -15.90 19.34 0.95
N ARG A 560 -17.00 20.07 1.19
CA ARG A 560 -18.11 20.20 0.23
C ARG A 560 -17.72 20.99 -1.02
N SER A 561 -16.92 22.02 -0.86
CA SER A 561 -16.44 22.83 -1.99
C SER A 561 -15.17 22.28 -2.62
N GLN A 562 -14.44 21.42 -1.90
CA GLN A 562 -13.09 20.97 -2.25
C GLN A 562 -12.10 22.12 -2.52
N SER A 563 -12.42 23.31 -2.02
CA SER A 563 -11.56 24.49 -2.12
C SER A 563 -11.38 25.14 -0.75
N ILE A 564 -10.26 25.84 -0.57
CA ILE A 564 -10.04 26.72 0.56
C ILE A 564 -10.66 28.12 0.38
N ILE A 565 -11.05 28.48 -0.84
CA ILE A 565 -11.63 29.80 -1.13
C ILE A 565 -12.93 30.03 -0.34
N PRO A 566 -13.92 29.11 -0.33
CA PRO A 566 -15.14 29.35 0.44
C PRO A 566 -14.93 29.40 1.96
N PRO A 567 -14.10 28.54 2.59
CA PRO A 567 -13.73 28.72 4.00
C PRO A 567 -13.14 30.09 4.31
N ILE A 568 -12.22 30.61 3.46
CA ILE A 568 -11.68 31.97 3.62
C ILE A 568 -12.82 32.98 3.61
N ILE A 569 -13.65 32.99 2.56
CA ILE A 569 -14.77 33.95 2.44
C ILE A 569 -15.71 33.88 3.65
N PHE A 570 -16.04 32.66 4.11
CA PHE A 570 -16.93 32.47 5.26
C PHE A 570 -16.30 32.97 6.55
N HIS A 571 -15.00 32.77 6.74
CA HIS A 571 -14.28 33.28 7.88
C HIS A 571 -14.21 34.82 7.84
N ILE A 572 -13.98 35.44 6.67
CA ILE A 572 -14.05 36.89 6.49
C ILE A 572 -15.43 37.43 6.90
N ILE A 573 -16.51 36.79 6.43
CA ILE A 573 -17.88 37.20 6.78
C ILE A 573 -18.13 37.02 8.28
N ALA A 574 -17.71 35.90 8.87
CA ALA A 574 -17.87 35.63 10.29
C ALA A 574 -17.13 36.67 11.16
N ALA A 575 -15.90 37.02 10.78
CA ALA A 575 -15.11 38.07 11.43
C ALA A 575 -15.77 39.45 11.26
N GLY A 576 -16.29 39.77 10.07
CA GLY A 576 -17.04 41.01 9.80
C GLY A 576 -18.30 41.15 10.63
N THR A 577 -19.06 40.06 10.79
CA THR A 577 -20.25 40.03 11.64
C THR A 577 -19.89 40.26 13.11
N ALA A 578 -18.80 39.64 13.61
CA ALA A 578 -18.32 39.86 14.97
C ALA A 578 -17.86 41.32 15.21
N LEU A 579 -17.11 41.89 14.27
CA LEU A 579 -16.71 43.30 14.28
C LEU A 579 -17.91 44.26 14.27
N ALA A 580 -18.90 44.00 13.41
CA ALA A 580 -20.10 44.82 13.34
C ALA A 580 -20.86 44.77 14.68
N ALA A 581 -21.10 43.56 15.22
CA ALA A 581 -21.78 43.40 16.50
C ALA A 581 -21.06 44.10 17.66
N ALA A 582 -19.72 44.05 17.69
CA ALA A 582 -18.92 44.74 18.70
C ALA A 582 -19.03 46.27 18.59
N ASN A 583 -19.19 46.83 17.39
CA ASN A 583 -19.35 48.28 17.19
C ASN A 583 -20.80 48.78 17.40
N PHE A 584 -21.80 47.91 17.30
CA PHE A 584 -23.21 48.25 17.58
C PHE A 584 -23.60 48.08 19.06
N ALA A 585 -22.77 47.42 19.87
CA ALA A 585 -23.00 47.19 21.30
C ALA A 585 -22.52 48.33 22.22
N PHE A 586 -22.03 49.44 21.64
CA PHE A 586 -21.57 50.65 22.35
C PHE A 586 -22.40 51.88 21.97
#